data_AF-A0A7C2SRU7-F1
#
_entry.id   AF-A0A7C2SRU7-F1
#
_cell.length_a   1.000
_cell.length_b   1.000
_cell.length_c   1.000
_cell.angle_alpha   90.00
_cell.angle_beta   90.00
_cell.angle_gamma   90.00
#
_symmetry.space_group_name_H-M   'P 1'
#
loop_
_entity.id
_entity.type
_entity.pdbx_description
1 polymer ?
#
loop_
_entity_poly.entity_id
_entity_poly.type
_entity_poly.pdbx_seq_one_letter_code
_entity_poly.pdbx_strand_id
1 'polypeptide(L)'
;MLRLAWVPAALALLVASPARAAFHLALIGEVMTSLGEDASVQFVEIELLFGGQTVTENSVLAAFDANGTYQGDVLVVPADLPATAGAGDRWLMGTAAFETASGLQVDFEFAPGLVPGSGMVCWGAPGLVPPDPATWDHTDPANYVDCVAYGAFTGTPPASVGTPTPLAPDGHSLRRVDETHDNANDFACGDPADPENVAGQTAALDATAPCPAAPALQTRPQQRCIAALNQAAAALAVAQAKELAFCVSGFTRGKVTAGVSGCASSDARVARAAAKLADADARKCDPAELPDFAYEGAAAVEASAGLSATELLDRLWSDVDAAIVARAADEEAARCQAQAATSLAAAYGAFVRAGVKAKKRALATADSGAALAAALDAALAADPKLARARRNAEGQTAKRCARVPEVDVPTRFEGACGAAPAPLDLGRCVADLAFCHACLALEAFDGLDLDCEAVDGDALYGACAP
;
A
#
# COMPACT_ATOMS: atom_id res chain seq x y z
N MET A 1 20.85 -72.50 -37.18
CA MET A 1 21.73 -71.59 -37.93
C MET A 1 21.05 -70.23 -37.97
N LEU A 2 21.30 -69.36 -36.98
CA LEU A 2 20.69 -68.05 -36.85
C LEU A 2 21.78 -67.01 -37.14
N ARG A 3 21.60 -66.20 -38.20
CA ARG A 3 22.54 -65.15 -38.59
C ARG A 3 22.25 -63.90 -37.75
N LEU A 4 23.23 -63.48 -36.95
CA LEU A 4 23.24 -62.22 -36.24
C LEU A 4 23.48 -61.08 -37.25
N ALA A 5 22.49 -60.22 -37.45
CA ALA A 5 22.64 -59.00 -38.25
C ALA A 5 23.03 -57.85 -37.31
N TRP A 6 24.19 -57.25 -37.57
CA TRP A 6 24.69 -56.04 -36.93
C TRP A 6 23.85 -54.85 -37.41
N VAL A 7 23.23 -54.12 -36.48
CA VAL A 7 22.62 -52.81 -36.73
C VAL A 7 23.62 -51.74 -36.28
N PRO A 8 24.06 -50.81 -37.14
CA PRO A 8 24.88 -49.69 -36.70
C PRO A 8 23.98 -48.70 -35.95
N ALA A 9 24.30 -48.44 -34.68
CA ALA A 9 23.71 -47.36 -33.90
C ALA A 9 24.20 -46.02 -34.48
N ALA A 10 23.36 -45.36 -35.28
CA ALA A 10 23.57 -43.99 -35.71
C ALA A 10 23.43 -43.08 -34.47
N LEU A 11 24.57 -42.67 -33.92
CA LEU A 11 24.66 -41.64 -32.88
C LEU A 11 24.29 -40.31 -33.54
N ALA A 12 23.02 -39.92 -33.47
CA ALA A 12 22.58 -38.58 -33.84
C ALA A 12 23.22 -37.60 -32.86
N LEU A 13 24.25 -36.87 -33.30
CA LEU A 13 24.75 -35.67 -32.64
C LEU A 13 23.60 -34.66 -32.65
N LEU A 14 22.81 -34.65 -31.56
CA LEU A 14 21.99 -33.51 -31.21
C LEU A 14 22.96 -32.37 -30.95
N VAL A 15 23.20 -31.54 -31.97
CA VAL A 15 23.81 -30.24 -31.79
C VAL A 15 22.82 -29.48 -30.91
N ALA A 16 23.08 -29.43 -29.60
CA ALA A 16 22.33 -28.57 -28.71
C ALA A 16 22.40 -27.18 -29.32
N SER A 17 21.24 -26.65 -29.72
CA SER A 17 21.19 -25.24 -30.10
C SER A 17 21.73 -24.45 -28.91
N PRO A 18 22.62 -23.47 -29.14
CA PRO A 18 23.11 -22.64 -28.04
C PRO A 18 21.90 -22.08 -27.33
N ALA A 19 21.75 -22.41 -26.04
CA ALA A 19 20.75 -21.81 -25.19
C ALA A 19 21.11 -20.32 -25.14
N ARG A 20 20.42 -19.50 -25.93
CA ARG A 20 20.51 -18.05 -25.81
C ARG A 20 19.92 -17.71 -24.46
N ALA A 21 20.79 -17.17 -23.63
CA ALA A 21 20.43 -16.81 -22.28
C ALA A 21 19.66 -15.47 -22.32
N ALA A 22 18.78 -15.19 -21.35
CA ALA A 22 17.82 -14.10 -21.46
C ALA A 22 18.40 -12.76 -20.96
N PHE A 23 17.59 -11.73 -20.77
CA PHE A 23 18.00 -10.45 -20.14
C PHE A 23 16.97 -9.89 -19.16
N HIS A 24 15.79 -10.51 -19.06
CA HIS A 24 14.64 -10.02 -18.30
C HIS A 24 14.73 -10.29 -16.79
N LEU A 25 15.78 -10.97 -16.32
CA LEU A 25 16.07 -11.17 -14.89
C LEU A 25 17.24 -10.28 -14.47
N ALA A 26 17.16 -9.01 -14.84
CA ALA A 26 18.10 -7.97 -14.47
C ALA A 26 17.32 -6.69 -14.13
N LEU A 27 17.86 -5.91 -13.20
CA LEU A 27 17.20 -4.69 -12.68
C LEU A 27 18.19 -3.53 -12.69
N ILE A 28 17.68 -2.31 -12.72
CA ILE A 28 18.47 -1.10 -12.51
C ILE A 28 18.95 -1.10 -11.05
N GLY A 29 20.27 -1.14 -10.85
CA GLY A 29 20.91 -1.16 -9.53
C GLY A 29 21.23 0.24 -9.01
N GLU A 30 21.67 1.14 -9.89
CA GLU A 30 22.05 2.50 -9.52
C GLU A 30 21.84 3.49 -10.69
N VAL A 31 21.40 4.71 -10.39
CA VAL A 31 21.16 5.78 -11.39
C VAL A 31 21.75 7.10 -10.92
N MET A 32 22.46 7.81 -11.78
CA MET A 32 22.87 9.21 -11.57
C MET A 32 22.56 10.03 -12.83
N THR A 33 21.87 11.16 -12.67
CA THR A 33 21.46 12.03 -13.80
C THR A 33 22.23 13.34 -13.88
N SER A 34 23.00 13.68 -12.84
CA SER A 34 23.93 14.80 -12.80
C SER A 34 24.88 14.70 -11.60
N LEU A 35 26.05 15.34 -11.71
CA LEU A 35 27.00 15.52 -10.61
C LEU A 35 27.43 16.99 -10.51
N GLY A 36 27.18 17.64 -9.38
CA GLY A 36 27.58 19.02 -9.13
C GLY A 36 26.92 20.03 -10.07
N GLU A 37 25.62 19.85 -10.36
CA GLU A 37 24.86 20.57 -11.38
C GLU A 37 25.32 20.31 -12.83
N ASP A 38 26.30 19.43 -13.04
CA ASP A 38 26.74 19.01 -14.38
C ASP A 38 25.89 17.84 -14.87
N ALA A 39 24.88 18.16 -15.68
CA ALA A 39 24.01 17.19 -16.35
C ALA A 39 24.71 16.38 -17.45
N SER A 40 26.00 16.64 -17.75
CA SER A 40 26.76 15.79 -18.64
C SER A 40 27.32 14.54 -17.95
N VAL A 41 27.41 14.52 -16.61
CA VAL A 41 27.87 13.38 -15.82
C VAL A 41 26.68 12.50 -15.46
N GLN A 42 26.47 11.43 -16.22
CA GLN A 42 25.34 10.51 -16.07
C GLN A 42 25.78 9.05 -16.17
N PHE A 43 25.13 8.16 -15.42
CA PHE A 43 25.25 6.71 -15.56
C PHE A 43 23.99 5.96 -15.11
N VAL A 44 23.87 4.72 -15.59
CA VAL A 44 22.88 3.72 -15.16
C VAL A 44 23.59 2.38 -15.03
N GLU A 45 23.53 1.80 -13.84
CA GLU A 45 24.01 0.45 -13.55
C GLU A 45 22.85 -0.54 -13.59
N ILE A 46 23.10 -1.72 -14.15
CA ILE A 46 22.16 -2.83 -14.19
C ILE A 46 22.77 -4.03 -13.46
N GLU A 47 22.03 -4.64 -12.53
CA GLU A 47 22.38 -5.85 -11.80
C GLU A 47 21.74 -7.09 -12.44
N LEU A 48 22.53 -8.15 -12.65
CA LEU A 48 22.07 -9.42 -13.18
C LEU A 48 21.59 -10.32 -12.03
N LEU A 49 20.28 -10.47 -11.83
CA LEU A 49 19.75 -11.30 -10.74
C LEU A 49 19.98 -12.81 -10.94
N PHE A 50 20.25 -13.22 -12.17
CA PHE A 50 20.48 -14.61 -12.53
C PHE A 50 21.66 -14.77 -13.48
N GLY A 51 22.27 -15.96 -13.47
CA GLY A 51 23.39 -16.25 -14.36
C GLY A 51 22.96 -16.31 -15.83
N GLY A 52 23.80 -15.80 -16.72
CA GLY A 52 23.54 -15.81 -18.16
C GLY A 52 22.59 -14.69 -18.63
N GLN A 53 22.40 -13.61 -17.88
CA GLN A 53 21.59 -12.48 -18.37
C GLN A 53 22.37 -11.59 -19.37
N THR A 54 22.97 -12.19 -20.41
CA THR A 54 23.98 -11.51 -21.25
C THR A 54 23.48 -11.10 -22.63
N VAL A 55 22.27 -11.48 -23.04
CA VAL A 55 21.74 -11.16 -24.37
C VAL A 55 21.04 -9.80 -24.33
N THR A 56 21.84 -8.75 -24.34
CA THR A 56 21.43 -7.36 -24.13
C THR A 56 21.43 -6.53 -25.40
N GLU A 57 22.00 -7.01 -26.52
CA GLU A 57 21.99 -6.29 -27.80
C GLU A 57 20.54 -5.96 -28.21
N ASN A 58 20.30 -4.72 -28.66
CA ASN A 58 18.98 -4.17 -29.00
C ASN A 58 18.04 -3.87 -27.83
N SER A 59 18.43 -4.12 -26.57
CA SER A 59 17.73 -3.51 -25.44
C SER A 59 17.92 -1.98 -25.45
N VAL A 60 16.99 -1.26 -24.82
CA VAL A 60 16.93 0.20 -24.86
C VAL A 60 17.00 0.75 -23.45
N LEU A 61 17.81 1.79 -23.28
CA LEU A 61 17.74 2.72 -22.16
C LEU A 61 16.96 3.96 -22.63
N ALA A 62 15.81 4.23 -22.01
CA ALA A 62 14.94 5.35 -22.35
C ALA A 62 14.76 6.31 -21.19
N ALA A 63 14.53 7.59 -21.52
CA ALA A 63 14.23 8.64 -20.55
C ALA A 63 12.82 9.20 -20.76
N PHE A 64 12.17 9.53 -19.65
CA PHE A 64 10.86 10.17 -19.58
C PHE A 64 10.95 11.39 -18.65
N ASP A 65 10.20 12.45 -18.96
CA ASP A 65 10.14 13.64 -18.10
C ASP A 65 9.27 13.42 -16.84
N ALA A 66 9.16 14.45 -16.00
CA ALA A 66 8.36 14.42 -14.77
C ALA A 66 6.86 14.14 -14.99
N ASN A 67 6.33 14.28 -16.21
CA ASN A 67 4.94 13.97 -16.55
C ASN A 67 4.79 12.56 -17.17
N GLY A 68 5.87 11.80 -17.28
CA GLY A 68 5.91 10.53 -17.99
C GLY A 68 5.93 10.67 -19.51
N THR A 69 6.28 11.85 -20.04
CA THR A 69 6.42 12.02 -21.49
C THR A 69 7.78 11.51 -21.94
N TYR A 70 7.76 10.59 -22.91
CA TYR A 70 8.95 10.02 -23.53
C TYR A 70 9.85 11.10 -24.14
N GLN A 71 11.13 11.10 -23.75
CA GLN A 71 12.14 12.06 -24.21
C GLN A 71 13.04 11.49 -25.31
N GLY A 72 13.19 10.16 -25.39
CA GLY A 72 13.99 9.49 -26.41
C GLY A 72 14.73 8.25 -25.91
N ASP A 73 15.33 7.54 -26.86
CA ASP A 73 16.30 6.49 -26.61
C ASP A 73 17.63 7.14 -26.23
N VAL A 74 18.04 6.94 -24.99
CA VAL A 74 19.35 7.39 -24.47
C VAL A 74 20.44 6.49 -25.03
N LEU A 75 20.18 5.17 -25.06
CA LEU A 75 21.06 4.17 -25.62
C LEU A 75 20.25 3.02 -26.20
N VAL A 76 20.59 2.60 -27.42
CA VAL A 76 20.28 1.26 -27.91
C VAL A 76 21.54 0.43 -27.71
N VAL A 77 21.46 -0.63 -26.89
CA VAL A 77 22.63 -1.41 -26.48
C VAL A 77 23.23 -2.10 -27.71
N PRO A 78 24.50 -1.80 -28.07
CA PRO A 78 25.06 -2.17 -29.37
C PRO A 78 25.59 -3.60 -29.45
N ALA A 79 25.74 -4.29 -28.32
CA ALA A 79 26.25 -5.66 -28.27
C ALA A 79 25.82 -6.38 -26.98
N ASP A 80 25.90 -7.70 -27.01
CA ASP A 80 25.74 -8.56 -25.84
C ASP A 80 26.90 -8.38 -24.84
N LEU A 81 26.58 -8.58 -23.56
CA LEU A 81 27.59 -8.65 -22.49
C LEU A 81 28.51 -9.88 -22.67
N PRO A 82 29.71 -9.88 -22.06
CA PRO A 82 30.55 -11.07 -22.03
C PRO A 82 29.79 -12.28 -21.45
N ALA A 83 29.85 -13.42 -22.15
CA ALA A 83 29.18 -14.66 -21.74
C ALA A 83 29.65 -15.22 -20.37
N THR A 84 30.69 -14.63 -19.79
CA THR A 84 31.19 -14.95 -18.45
C THR A 84 30.42 -14.26 -17.32
N ALA A 85 29.55 -13.28 -17.62
CA ALA A 85 28.79 -12.59 -16.59
C ALA A 85 27.78 -13.53 -15.90
N GLY A 86 27.81 -13.51 -14.56
CA GLY A 86 27.06 -14.37 -13.65
C GLY A 86 25.96 -13.63 -12.90
N ALA A 87 25.31 -14.36 -11.99
CA ALA A 87 24.34 -13.76 -11.06
C ALA A 87 25.07 -12.88 -10.04
N GLY A 88 24.56 -11.69 -9.79
CA GLY A 88 25.14 -10.66 -8.92
C GLY A 88 26.19 -9.79 -9.62
N ASP A 89 26.57 -10.10 -10.86
CA ASP A 89 27.43 -9.20 -11.64
C ASP A 89 26.62 -7.96 -12.07
N ARG A 90 27.33 -6.85 -12.25
CA ARG A 90 26.77 -5.57 -12.69
C ARG A 90 27.39 -5.15 -14.01
N TRP A 91 26.68 -4.32 -14.75
CA TRP A 91 27.24 -3.67 -15.93
C TRP A 91 26.74 -2.24 -16.03
N LEU A 92 27.55 -1.41 -16.68
CA LEU A 92 27.48 0.04 -16.54
C LEU A 92 27.31 0.71 -17.90
N MET A 93 26.24 1.49 -18.02
CA MET A 93 26.04 2.44 -19.11
C MET A 93 26.34 3.84 -18.59
N GLY A 94 27.10 4.65 -19.31
CA GLY A 94 27.37 6.01 -18.86
C GLY A 94 27.90 6.96 -19.92
N THR A 95 28.06 8.20 -19.52
CA THR A 95 28.59 9.28 -20.39
C THR A 95 30.12 9.33 -20.37
N ALA A 96 30.73 9.87 -21.43
CA ALA A 96 32.17 10.14 -21.44
C ALA A 96 32.63 11.10 -20.31
N ALA A 97 31.75 12.03 -19.91
CA ALA A 97 32.03 12.92 -18.78
C ALA A 97 32.05 12.16 -17.45
N PHE A 98 31.17 11.16 -17.28
CA PHE A 98 31.23 10.25 -16.14
C PHE A 98 32.54 9.46 -16.09
N GLU A 99 32.98 8.85 -17.20
CA GLU A 99 34.27 8.13 -17.22
C GLU A 99 35.45 9.04 -16.83
N THR A 100 35.41 10.30 -17.27
CA THR A 100 36.42 11.30 -16.95
C THR A 100 36.40 11.67 -15.46
N ALA A 101 35.20 11.83 -14.87
CA ALA A 101 35.02 12.21 -13.47
C ALA A 101 35.35 11.06 -12.50
N SER A 102 34.97 9.83 -12.85
CA SER A 102 35.12 8.64 -12.00
C SER A 102 36.44 7.90 -12.20
N GLY A 103 37.05 8.00 -13.38
CA GLY A 103 38.15 7.15 -13.82
C GLY A 103 37.74 5.71 -14.13
N LEU A 104 36.43 5.40 -14.12
CA LEU A 104 35.86 4.08 -14.43
C LEU A 104 35.46 4.03 -15.90
N GLN A 105 35.90 2.97 -16.60
CA GLN A 105 35.45 2.72 -17.97
C GLN A 105 34.06 2.07 -17.95
N VAL A 106 33.12 2.63 -18.72
CA VAL A 106 31.77 2.07 -18.86
C VAL A 106 31.77 0.88 -19.83
N ASP A 107 30.80 -0.02 -19.69
CA ASP A 107 30.60 -1.11 -20.64
C ASP A 107 30.03 -0.58 -21.96
N PHE A 108 29.13 0.40 -21.87
CA PHE A 108 28.58 1.10 -23.02
C PHE A 108 28.45 2.61 -22.79
N GLU A 109 29.00 3.40 -23.71
CA GLU A 109 28.93 4.85 -23.66
C GLU A 109 27.64 5.38 -24.29
N PHE A 110 27.02 6.40 -23.69
CA PHE A 110 25.90 7.15 -24.26
C PHE A 110 26.10 8.68 -24.19
N ALA A 111 25.38 9.42 -25.03
CA ALA A 111 25.37 10.89 -24.98
C ALA A 111 24.39 11.39 -23.91
N PRO A 112 24.68 12.50 -23.20
CA PRO A 112 23.80 13.00 -22.14
C PRO A 112 22.34 13.13 -22.58
N GLY A 113 21.44 12.53 -21.81
CA GLY A 113 20.02 12.38 -22.17
C GLY A 113 19.09 11.99 -21.02
N LEU A 114 19.62 11.63 -19.85
CA LEU A 114 18.79 11.44 -18.65
C LEU A 114 18.30 12.81 -18.14
N VAL A 115 17.13 12.84 -17.50
CA VAL A 115 16.48 14.07 -17.03
C VAL A 115 16.87 14.35 -15.57
N PRO A 116 17.62 15.43 -15.26
CA PRO A 116 17.94 15.78 -13.88
C PRO A 116 16.70 16.18 -13.05
N GLY A 117 16.77 15.95 -11.74
CA GLY A 117 15.76 16.41 -10.78
C GLY A 117 14.48 15.58 -10.73
N SER A 118 13.76 15.39 -11.84
CA SER A 118 12.55 14.56 -11.86
C SER A 118 12.25 13.97 -13.22
N GLY A 119 11.96 12.67 -13.23
CA GLY A 119 11.72 11.92 -14.45
C GLY A 119 11.59 10.43 -14.16
N MET A 120 11.70 9.63 -15.22
CA MET A 120 11.79 8.18 -15.12
C MET A 120 12.80 7.67 -16.13
N VAL A 121 13.59 6.67 -15.73
CA VAL A 121 14.52 5.96 -16.60
C VAL A 121 14.07 4.52 -16.70
N CYS A 122 13.97 3.99 -17.91
CA CYS A 122 13.58 2.59 -18.14
C CYS A 122 14.65 1.87 -18.93
N TRP A 123 14.89 0.60 -18.59
CA TRP A 123 15.81 -0.26 -19.31
C TRP A 123 15.15 -1.59 -19.71
N GLY A 124 15.48 -2.05 -20.91
CA GLY A 124 15.12 -3.37 -21.39
C GLY A 124 14.42 -3.34 -22.75
N ALA A 125 13.58 -4.35 -22.97
CA ALA A 125 12.85 -4.61 -24.19
C ALA A 125 11.78 -5.69 -23.90
N PRO A 126 10.75 -5.83 -24.75
CA PRO A 126 9.76 -6.86 -24.54
C PRO A 126 10.28 -8.25 -24.93
N GLY A 127 9.83 -9.27 -24.21
CA GLY A 127 10.15 -10.67 -24.51
C GLY A 127 11.44 -11.20 -23.86
N LEU A 128 11.85 -12.41 -24.25
CA LEU A 128 12.99 -13.11 -23.63
C LEU A 128 14.34 -12.79 -24.29
N VAL A 129 14.29 -12.33 -25.55
CA VAL A 129 15.43 -11.88 -26.36
C VAL A 129 15.01 -10.53 -26.92
N PRO A 130 15.86 -9.48 -26.83
CA PRO A 130 15.47 -8.18 -27.33
C PRO A 130 15.14 -8.27 -28.83
N PRO A 131 13.95 -7.83 -29.28
CA PRO A 131 13.62 -7.76 -30.68
C PRO A 131 14.35 -6.59 -31.35
N ASP A 132 14.20 -6.45 -32.67
CA ASP A 132 14.65 -5.25 -33.37
C ASP A 132 14.00 -4.00 -32.73
N PRO A 133 14.77 -2.98 -32.31
CA PRO A 133 14.23 -1.80 -31.63
C PRO A 133 13.16 -1.08 -32.46
N ALA A 134 13.23 -1.15 -33.79
CA ALA A 134 12.24 -0.52 -34.67
C ALA A 134 10.86 -1.21 -34.67
N THR A 135 10.69 -2.32 -33.94
CA THR A 135 9.50 -3.18 -34.02
C THR A 135 8.57 -3.12 -32.81
N TRP A 136 8.89 -2.34 -31.78
CA TRP A 136 8.07 -2.19 -30.59
C TRP A 136 7.97 -0.73 -30.13
N ASP A 137 7.04 -0.45 -29.22
CA ASP A 137 6.72 0.92 -28.80
C ASP A 137 7.55 1.34 -27.58
N HIS A 138 8.54 2.20 -27.79
CA HIS A 138 9.40 2.73 -26.73
C HIS A 138 8.69 3.76 -25.84
N THR A 139 7.53 4.28 -26.27
CA THR A 139 6.78 5.27 -25.48
C THR A 139 5.93 4.62 -24.39
N ASP A 140 5.70 3.31 -24.47
CA ASP A 140 5.00 2.54 -23.45
C ASP A 140 5.99 1.94 -22.43
N PRO A 141 6.05 2.46 -21.20
CA PRO A 141 7.02 2.00 -20.21
C PRO A 141 6.77 0.56 -19.76
N ALA A 142 5.59 -0.03 -20.04
CA ALA A 142 5.30 -1.44 -19.75
C ALA A 142 6.06 -2.43 -20.66
N ASN A 143 6.68 -1.96 -21.74
CA ASN A 143 7.52 -2.79 -22.62
C ASN A 143 8.95 -3.00 -22.10
N TYR A 144 9.35 -2.30 -21.05
CA TYR A 144 10.69 -2.39 -20.47
C TYR A 144 10.76 -3.46 -19.37
N VAL A 145 11.99 -3.90 -19.05
CA VAL A 145 12.21 -4.88 -17.99
C VAL A 145 12.10 -4.22 -16.62
N ASP A 146 12.70 -3.04 -16.47
CA ASP A 146 12.70 -2.28 -15.22
C ASP A 146 12.67 -0.77 -15.47
N CYS A 147 12.11 -0.02 -14.52
CA CYS A 147 12.04 1.45 -14.56
C CYS A 147 12.23 2.07 -13.16
N VAL A 148 12.95 3.19 -13.10
CA VAL A 148 13.10 3.99 -11.89
C VAL A 148 12.45 5.35 -12.12
N ALA A 149 11.32 5.59 -11.45
CA ALA A 149 10.63 6.89 -11.43
C ALA A 149 11.03 7.66 -10.17
N TYR A 150 11.45 8.92 -10.33
CA TYR A 150 12.12 9.70 -9.29
C TYR A 150 11.73 11.18 -9.25
N GLY A 151 11.99 11.79 -8.09
CA GLY A 151 11.70 13.19 -7.79
C GLY A 151 10.19 13.47 -7.75
N ALA A 152 9.79 14.61 -8.31
CA ALA A 152 8.39 15.02 -8.40
C ALA A 152 7.64 14.38 -9.60
N PHE A 153 7.87 13.09 -9.88
CA PHE A 153 7.25 12.41 -11.00
C PHE A 153 5.73 12.28 -10.80
N THR A 154 4.96 12.75 -11.78
CA THR A 154 3.49 12.75 -11.78
C THR A 154 2.89 11.91 -12.91
N GLY A 155 3.74 11.34 -13.78
CA GLY A 155 3.30 10.38 -14.78
C GLY A 155 2.79 9.08 -14.15
N THR A 156 2.23 8.19 -14.97
CA THR A 156 1.85 6.84 -14.53
C THR A 156 3.00 5.88 -14.83
N PRO A 157 3.75 5.40 -13.82
CA PRO A 157 4.79 4.41 -14.06
C PRO A 157 4.17 3.03 -14.36
N PRO A 158 4.95 2.06 -14.88
CA PRO A 158 4.51 0.67 -14.96
C PRO A 158 4.07 0.14 -13.61
N ALA A 159 3.07 -0.74 -13.59
CA ALA A 159 2.59 -1.35 -12.34
C ALA A 159 3.67 -2.15 -11.59
N SER A 160 4.74 -2.59 -12.28
CA SER A 160 5.86 -3.34 -11.72
C SER A 160 6.80 -2.53 -10.83
N VAL A 161 6.72 -1.19 -10.86
CA VAL A 161 7.68 -0.31 -10.14
C VAL A 161 7.03 0.56 -9.07
N GLY A 162 5.71 0.41 -8.87
CA GLY A 162 4.96 1.01 -7.76
C GLY A 162 5.05 2.54 -7.68
N THR A 163 5.14 3.06 -6.45
CA THR A 163 5.18 4.50 -6.17
C THR A 163 6.54 5.08 -6.56
N PRO A 164 6.60 6.21 -7.31
CA PRO A 164 7.87 6.89 -7.58
C PRO A 164 8.60 7.28 -6.29
N THR A 165 9.93 7.17 -6.28
CA THR A 165 10.72 7.68 -5.15
C THR A 165 10.73 9.21 -5.14
N PRO A 166 10.54 9.87 -3.99
CA PRO A 166 10.65 11.34 -3.91
C PRO A 166 12.10 11.82 -4.04
N LEU A 167 13.07 10.91 -3.98
CA LEU A 167 14.49 11.20 -4.13
C LEU A 167 14.82 11.50 -5.60
N ALA A 168 15.80 12.35 -5.85
CA ALA A 168 16.25 12.71 -7.20
C ALA A 168 17.74 12.35 -7.37
N PRO A 169 18.16 11.65 -8.44
CA PRO A 169 19.56 11.29 -8.71
C PRO A 169 20.42 12.50 -9.18
N ASP A 170 20.22 13.68 -8.59
CA ASP A 170 20.91 14.92 -8.92
C ASP A 170 21.94 15.28 -7.85
N GLY A 171 23.21 15.26 -8.24
CA GLY A 171 24.34 15.51 -7.36
C GLY A 171 24.71 14.33 -6.44
N HIS A 172 23.99 13.22 -6.56
CA HIS A 172 24.18 11.92 -5.89
C HIS A 172 23.53 10.85 -6.77
N SER A 173 23.69 9.57 -6.44
CA SER A 173 22.97 8.49 -7.14
C SER A 173 21.72 8.05 -6.38
N LEU A 174 20.79 7.40 -7.08
CA LEU A 174 19.79 6.53 -6.46
C LEU A 174 20.28 5.10 -6.56
N ARG A 175 20.43 4.43 -5.43
CA ARG A 175 20.85 3.04 -5.34
C ARG A 175 19.70 2.16 -4.87
N ARG A 176 19.51 1.04 -5.55
CA ARG A 176 18.54 0.01 -5.14
C ARG A 176 18.98 -0.63 -3.81
N VAL A 177 18.06 -0.76 -2.87
CA VAL A 177 18.27 -1.33 -1.52
C VAL A 177 17.28 -2.44 -1.20
N ASP A 178 16.20 -2.56 -1.97
CA ASP A 178 15.18 -3.61 -1.85
C ASP A 178 14.51 -3.89 -3.22
N GLU A 179 13.67 -4.93 -3.28
CA GLU A 179 12.95 -5.40 -4.47
C GLU A 179 11.45 -5.61 -4.17
N THR A 180 10.83 -4.61 -3.57
CA THR A 180 9.42 -4.64 -3.16
C THR A 180 8.44 -4.32 -4.30
N HIS A 181 8.94 -3.97 -5.48
CA HIS A 181 8.15 -3.47 -6.62
C HIS A 181 7.55 -2.09 -6.35
N ASP A 182 8.24 -1.28 -5.55
CA ASP A 182 7.86 0.11 -5.23
C ASP A 182 9.13 0.96 -5.12
N ASN A 183 9.36 1.83 -6.10
CA ASN A 183 10.56 2.66 -6.17
C ASN A 183 10.79 3.51 -4.91
N ALA A 184 9.73 3.95 -4.22
CA ALA A 184 9.85 4.73 -2.99
C ALA A 184 10.48 3.94 -1.83
N ASN A 185 10.33 2.62 -1.82
CA ASN A 185 10.97 1.72 -0.85
C ASN A 185 12.27 1.13 -1.39
N ASP A 186 12.33 0.90 -2.70
CA ASP A 186 13.41 0.16 -3.34
C ASP A 186 14.65 1.01 -3.57
N PHE A 187 14.54 2.34 -3.64
CA PHE A 187 15.68 3.22 -3.88
C PHE A 187 16.00 4.16 -2.71
N ALA A 188 17.28 4.23 -2.38
CA ALA A 188 17.83 5.19 -1.42
C ALA A 188 18.89 6.08 -2.10
N CYS A 189 19.22 7.19 -1.46
CA CYS A 189 20.34 8.02 -1.88
C CYS A 189 21.67 7.28 -1.71
N GLY A 190 22.48 7.24 -2.77
CA GLY A 190 23.86 6.75 -2.75
C GLY A 190 24.86 7.90 -2.57
N ASP A 191 25.58 7.88 -1.45
CA ASP A 191 26.70 8.78 -1.15
C ASP A 191 27.80 8.02 -0.38
N PRO A 192 28.97 7.75 -0.99
CA PRO A 192 29.30 8.04 -2.38
C PRO A 192 28.48 7.17 -3.36
N ALA A 193 28.39 7.57 -4.62
CA ALA A 193 27.97 6.66 -5.70
C ALA A 193 29.05 5.59 -5.90
N ASP A 194 28.66 4.32 -6.01
CA ASP A 194 29.58 3.17 -6.03
C ASP A 194 29.41 2.21 -7.22
N PRO A 195 29.39 2.72 -8.48
CA PRO A 195 29.07 1.92 -9.66
C PRO A 195 30.15 0.89 -9.98
N GLU A 196 29.71 -0.21 -10.59
CA GLU A 196 30.51 -1.37 -10.99
C GLU A 196 30.24 -1.74 -12.46
N ASN A 197 31.30 -1.94 -13.25
CA ASN A 197 31.18 -2.45 -14.62
C ASN A 197 31.27 -3.98 -14.67
N VAL A 198 31.02 -4.58 -15.84
CA VAL A 198 31.00 -6.05 -16.00
C VAL A 198 32.36 -6.72 -15.78
N ALA A 199 33.45 -5.94 -15.72
CA ALA A 199 34.78 -6.41 -15.37
C ALA A 199 35.05 -6.38 -13.85
N GLY A 200 34.07 -5.98 -13.03
CA GLY A 200 34.18 -5.84 -11.58
C GLY A 200 35.03 -4.63 -11.14
N GLN A 201 35.22 -3.65 -12.03
CA GLN A 201 35.90 -2.41 -11.67
C GLN A 201 34.87 -1.47 -11.04
N THR A 202 35.26 -0.84 -9.94
CA THR A 202 34.41 0.10 -9.20
C THR A 202 35.03 1.49 -9.15
N ALA A 203 34.18 2.51 -9.00
CA ALA A 203 34.57 3.86 -8.61
C ALA A 203 33.79 4.32 -7.39
N ALA A 204 34.26 5.39 -6.75
CA ALA A 204 33.52 6.09 -5.70
C ALA A 204 33.47 7.57 -6.08
N LEU A 205 32.28 8.12 -6.27
CA LEU A 205 32.07 9.55 -6.51
C LEU A 205 31.34 10.14 -5.31
N ASP A 206 32.02 11.01 -4.57
CA ASP A 206 31.43 11.73 -3.45
C ASP A 206 30.23 12.55 -3.94
N ALA A 207 29.14 12.55 -3.17
CA ALA A 207 28.00 13.38 -3.50
C ALA A 207 28.36 14.87 -3.44
N THR A 208 27.81 15.60 -4.39
CA THR A 208 27.92 17.08 -4.50
C THR A 208 26.69 17.79 -3.94
N ALA A 209 25.59 17.05 -3.79
CA ALA A 209 24.42 17.44 -3.01
C ALA A 209 24.27 16.44 -1.85
N PRO A 210 24.02 16.90 -0.60
CA PRO A 210 23.83 15.98 0.50
C PRO A 210 22.61 15.12 0.26
N CYS A 211 22.70 13.83 0.56
CA CYS A 211 21.52 12.98 0.66
C CYS A 211 20.48 13.66 1.56
N PRO A 212 19.20 13.71 1.16
CA PRO A 212 18.17 14.12 2.09
C PRO A 212 18.29 13.22 3.32
N ALA A 213 18.32 13.84 4.50
CA ALA A 213 18.37 13.08 5.74
C ALA A 213 17.20 12.10 5.73
N ALA A 214 17.47 10.83 6.05
CA ALA A 214 16.43 9.83 6.21
C ALA A 214 15.32 10.44 7.08
N PRO A 215 14.04 10.28 6.69
CA PRO A 215 12.94 10.87 7.45
C PRO A 215 13.09 10.49 8.92
N ALA A 216 13.12 11.50 9.78
CA ALA A 216 13.35 11.27 11.19
C ALA A 216 12.17 10.48 11.74
N LEU A 217 12.47 9.37 12.44
CA LEU A 217 11.44 8.70 13.24
C LEU A 217 10.78 9.72 14.16
N GLN A 218 9.47 9.58 14.34
CA GLN A 218 8.72 10.37 15.31
C GLN A 218 9.45 10.32 16.65
N THR A 219 9.73 11.49 17.22
CA THR A 219 10.35 11.62 18.53
C THR A 219 9.46 10.99 19.61
N ARG A 220 10.02 10.67 20.78
CA ARG A 220 9.21 10.12 21.89
C ARG A 220 8.05 11.05 22.31
N PRO A 221 8.20 12.39 22.36
CA PRO A 221 7.07 13.30 22.55
C PRO A 221 6.00 13.16 21.46
N GLN A 222 6.37 13.19 20.18
CA GLN A 222 5.43 13.04 19.07
C GLN A 222 4.71 11.67 19.11
N GLN A 223 5.44 10.56 19.31
CA GLN A 223 4.83 9.23 19.48
C GLN A 223 3.81 9.18 20.63
N ARG A 224 4.08 9.90 21.73
CA ARG A 224 3.14 9.99 22.87
C ARG A 224 1.92 10.84 22.53
N CYS A 225 2.07 11.90 21.76
CA CYS A 225 0.95 12.69 21.23
C CYS A 225 0.03 11.79 20.38
N ILE A 226 0.56 11.17 19.32
CA ILE A 226 -0.21 10.30 18.41
C ILE A 226 -0.92 9.20 19.18
N ALA A 227 -0.20 8.48 20.05
CA ALA A 227 -0.77 7.37 20.81
C ALA A 227 -1.88 7.81 21.78
N ALA A 228 -1.75 8.99 22.40
CA ALA A 228 -2.77 9.52 23.30
C ALA A 228 -4.02 9.99 22.56
N LEU A 229 -3.84 10.71 21.45
CA LEU A 229 -4.92 11.20 20.59
C LEU A 229 -5.73 10.02 20.05
N ASN A 230 -5.06 9.04 19.44
CA ASN A 230 -5.68 7.81 18.93
C ASN A 230 -6.41 7.01 20.01
N GLN A 231 -5.83 6.89 21.20
CA GLN A 231 -6.49 6.18 22.30
C GLN A 231 -7.77 6.89 22.75
N ALA A 232 -7.78 8.22 22.77
CA ALA A 232 -8.98 8.99 23.11
C ALA A 232 -10.01 8.95 21.97
N ALA A 233 -9.57 9.04 20.71
CA ALA A 233 -10.39 8.90 19.52
C ALA A 233 -11.11 7.54 19.46
N ALA A 234 -10.36 6.46 19.70
CA ALA A 234 -10.92 5.13 19.83
C ALA A 234 -11.94 5.01 20.97
N ALA A 235 -11.73 5.70 22.09
CA ALA A 235 -12.68 5.72 23.19
C ALA A 235 -13.98 6.46 22.81
N LEU A 236 -13.87 7.55 22.04
CA LEU A 236 -15.01 8.30 21.49
C LEU A 236 -15.80 7.44 20.50
N ALA A 237 -15.15 6.89 19.48
CA ALA A 237 -15.78 6.04 18.48
C ALA A 237 -16.49 4.82 19.10
N VAL A 238 -15.86 4.16 20.07
CA VAL A 238 -16.48 3.05 20.82
C VAL A 238 -17.65 3.51 21.67
N ALA A 239 -17.60 4.72 22.25
CA ALA A 239 -18.72 5.25 23.03
C ALA A 239 -19.92 5.53 22.12
N GLN A 240 -19.70 6.14 20.95
CA GLN A 240 -20.74 6.42 19.96
C GLN A 240 -21.42 5.13 19.47
N ALA A 241 -20.63 4.13 19.02
CA ALA A 241 -21.18 2.85 18.57
C ALA A 241 -22.00 2.14 19.67
N LYS A 242 -21.56 2.20 20.93
CA LYS A 242 -22.31 1.63 22.06
C LYS A 242 -23.58 2.40 22.38
N GLU A 243 -23.57 3.72 22.25
CA GLU A 243 -24.75 4.54 22.47
C GLU A 243 -25.82 4.22 21.43
N LEU A 244 -25.45 4.11 20.17
CA LEU A 244 -26.34 3.72 19.09
C LEU A 244 -26.99 2.35 19.34
N ALA A 245 -26.19 1.34 19.68
CA ALA A 245 -26.73 0.03 20.05
C ALA A 245 -27.67 0.10 21.27
N PHE A 246 -27.37 0.96 22.24
CA PHE A 246 -28.25 1.21 23.38
C PHE A 246 -29.56 1.89 22.95
N CYS A 247 -29.51 2.89 22.08
CA CYS A 247 -30.67 3.60 21.55
C CYS A 247 -31.59 2.68 20.74
N VAL A 248 -31.05 1.87 19.81
CA VAL A 248 -31.81 0.84 19.09
C VAL A 248 -32.47 -0.13 20.08
N SER A 249 -31.72 -0.63 21.06
CA SER A 249 -32.26 -1.52 22.09
C SER A 249 -33.32 -0.83 22.97
N GLY A 250 -33.18 0.46 23.23
CA GLY A 250 -34.13 1.27 23.99
C GLY A 250 -35.43 1.48 23.23
N PHE A 251 -35.32 1.84 21.96
CA PHE A 251 -36.44 2.08 21.04
C PHE A 251 -37.27 0.81 20.84
N THR A 252 -36.62 -0.31 20.51
CA THR A 252 -37.30 -1.62 20.38
C THR A 252 -38.06 -2.02 21.65
N ARG A 253 -37.65 -1.54 22.83
CA ARG A 253 -38.31 -1.79 24.13
C ARG A 253 -39.33 -0.71 24.53
N GLY A 254 -39.57 0.30 23.70
CA GLY A 254 -40.44 1.44 24.00
C GLY A 254 -39.90 2.38 25.09
N LYS A 255 -38.59 2.31 25.39
CA LYS A 255 -37.93 3.18 26.39
C LYS A 255 -37.40 4.49 25.80
N VAL A 256 -37.20 4.51 24.48
CA VAL A 256 -36.78 5.68 23.71
C VAL A 256 -37.94 6.03 22.80
N THR A 257 -38.47 7.24 22.92
CA THR A 257 -39.64 7.72 22.17
C THR A 257 -39.30 8.82 21.17
N ALA A 258 -38.12 9.45 21.27
CA ALA A 258 -37.66 10.52 20.40
C ALA A 258 -36.97 10.01 19.12
N GLY A 259 -37.12 8.72 18.79
CA GLY A 259 -36.31 8.05 17.76
C GLY A 259 -34.94 7.60 18.27
N VAL A 260 -34.33 6.67 17.54
CA VAL A 260 -32.94 6.22 17.69
C VAL A 260 -31.98 7.38 17.42
N SER A 261 -32.20 8.16 16.36
CA SER A 261 -31.33 9.29 15.99
C SER A 261 -31.33 10.37 17.06
N GLY A 262 -32.52 10.73 17.57
CA GLY A 262 -32.67 11.68 18.67
C GLY A 262 -31.97 11.22 19.95
N CYS A 263 -32.06 9.93 20.27
CA CYS A 263 -31.39 9.35 21.44
C CYS A 263 -29.85 9.43 21.35
N ALA A 264 -29.26 9.14 20.18
CA ALA A 264 -27.82 9.11 20.02
C ALA A 264 -27.15 10.50 20.15
N SER A 265 -27.87 11.57 19.80
CA SER A 265 -27.35 12.94 19.77
C SER A 265 -27.06 13.57 21.14
N SER A 266 -27.58 13.01 22.24
CA SER A 266 -27.62 13.69 23.55
C SER A 266 -26.96 12.89 24.69
N ASP A 267 -26.07 11.95 24.38
CA ASP A 267 -25.47 11.08 25.40
C ASP A 267 -24.26 11.71 26.13
N ALA A 268 -24.34 11.69 27.46
CA ALA A 268 -23.31 12.25 28.33
C ALA A 268 -21.99 11.45 28.32
N ARG A 269 -21.99 10.18 27.89
CA ARG A 269 -20.76 9.37 27.77
C ARG A 269 -20.01 9.71 26.49
N VAL A 270 -20.72 9.92 25.39
CA VAL A 270 -20.13 10.43 24.13
C VAL A 270 -19.51 11.82 24.37
N ALA A 271 -20.27 12.76 24.96
CA ALA A 271 -19.74 14.09 25.29
C ALA A 271 -18.51 14.03 26.21
N ARG A 272 -18.50 13.11 27.20
CA ARG A 272 -17.34 12.91 28.07
C ARG A 272 -16.14 12.31 27.33
N ALA A 273 -16.35 11.46 26.33
CA ALA A 273 -15.27 10.91 25.51
C ALA A 273 -14.68 11.96 24.57
N ALA A 274 -15.51 12.82 23.96
CA ALA A 274 -15.08 13.97 23.18
C ALA A 274 -14.23 14.94 24.01
N ALA A 275 -14.68 15.28 25.23
CA ALA A 275 -13.90 16.11 26.15
C ALA A 275 -12.53 15.50 26.50
N LYS A 276 -12.42 14.16 26.57
CA LYS A 276 -11.14 13.48 26.79
C LYS A 276 -10.23 13.50 25.56
N LEU A 277 -10.80 13.51 24.35
CA LEU A 277 -10.04 13.68 23.11
C LEU A 277 -9.40 15.06 23.07
N ALA A 278 -10.19 16.12 23.32
CA ALA A 278 -9.67 17.49 23.43
C ALA A 278 -8.61 17.64 24.54
N ASP A 279 -8.82 17.03 25.71
CA ASP A 279 -7.85 17.05 26.81
C ASP A 279 -6.57 16.27 26.47
N ALA A 280 -6.67 15.17 25.73
CA ALA A 280 -5.50 14.40 25.28
C ALA A 280 -4.64 15.23 24.32
N ASP A 281 -5.25 15.87 23.32
CA ASP A 281 -4.55 16.77 22.39
C ASP A 281 -3.85 17.90 23.15
N ALA A 282 -4.62 18.68 23.92
CA ALA A 282 -4.10 19.84 24.65
C ALA A 282 -2.98 19.50 25.66
N ARG A 283 -2.95 18.28 26.23
CA ARG A 283 -1.95 17.90 27.24
C ARG A 283 -0.79 17.07 26.70
N LYS A 284 -0.95 16.41 25.56
CA LYS A 284 0.03 15.44 25.04
C LYS A 284 0.66 15.88 23.74
N CYS A 285 0.06 16.81 23.03
CA CYS A 285 0.56 17.35 21.78
C CYS A 285 1.07 18.78 22.02
N ASP A 286 2.39 18.92 22.09
CA ASP A 286 3.04 20.23 22.22
C ASP A 286 3.01 20.93 20.85
N PRO A 287 2.42 22.14 20.72
CA PRO A 287 2.41 22.87 19.45
C PRO A 287 3.80 23.14 18.86
N ALA A 288 4.86 23.11 19.67
CA ALA A 288 6.24 23.28 19.21
C ALA A 288 6.89 21.98 18.71
N GLU A 289 6.27 20.82 18.96
CA GLU A 289 6.80 19.49 18.64
C GLU A 289 5.66 18.58 18.17
N LEU A 290 4.85 19.08 17.23
CA LEU A 290 3.77 18.29 16.63
C LEU A 290 4.34 17.15 15.78
N PRO A 291 3.65 16.00 15.71
CA PRO A 291 4.08 14.91 14.85
C PRO A 291 4.16 15.30 13.38
N ASP A 292 5.22 14.85 12.69
CA ASP A 292 5.42 15.09 11.25
C ASP A 292 4.42 14.32 10.36
N PHE A 293 3.79 13.27 10.89
CA PHE A 293 2.72 12.51 10.26
C PHE A 293 1.78 11.95 11.32
N ALA A 294 0.60 11.47 10.91
CA ALA A 294 -0.39 10.86 11.80
C ALA A 294 -0.93 11.80 12.89
N TYR A 295 -1.15 13.08 12.56
CA TYR A 295 -1.74 14.08 13.46
C TYR A 295 -2.70 15.01 12.70
N GLU A 296 -4.00 14.87 12.99
CA GLU A 296 -5.08 15.72 12.45
C GLU A 296 -5.59 16.75 13.49
N GLY A 297 -5.20 16.60 14.76
CA GLY A 297 -5.71 17.38 15.89
C GLY A 297 -7.11 16.94 16.36
N ALA A 298 -7.48 17.26 17.61
CA ALA A 298 -8.72 16.76 18.22
C ALA A 298 -9.99 17.17 17.47
N ALA A 299 -10.04 18.38 16.90
CA ALA A 299 -11.24 18.88 16.24
C ALA A 299 -11.56 18.13 14.94
N ALA A 300 -10.54 17.86 14.11
CA ALA A 300 -10.71 17.06 12.90
C ALA A 300 -11.08 15.61 13.24
N VAL A 301 -10.39 15.02 14.21
CA VAL A 301 -10.67 13.65 14.67
C VAL A 301 -12.09 13.53 15.26
N GLU A 302 -12.56 14.51 16.02
CA GLU A 302 -13.92 14.53 16.57
C GLU A 302 -14.98 14.62 15.46
N ALA A 303 -14.75 15.48 14.47
CA ALA A 303 -15.64 15.62 13.32
C ALA A 303 -15.78 14.30 12.56
N SER A 304 -14.67 13.61 12.30
CA SER A 304 -14.65 12.32 11.60
C SER A 304 -15.22 11.18 12.44
N ALA A 305 -14.95 11.14 13.75
CA ALA A 305 -15.52 10.13 14.64
C ALA A 305 -17.05 10.25 14.72
N GLY A 306 -17.57 11.49 14.76
CA GLY A 306 -19.01 11.81 14.76
C GLY A 306 -19.80 11.21 13.61
N LEU A 307 -19.28 11.36 12.39
CA LEU A 307 -19.91 10.88 11.16
C LEU A 307 -20.05 9.35 11.16
N SER A 308 -18.98 8.65 11.55
CA SER A 308 -18.88 7.20 11.42
C SER A 308 -19.98 6.39 12.13
N ALA A 309 -20.57 6.92 13.21
CA ALA A 309 -21.46 6.15 14.05
C ALA A 309 -22.91 6.17 13.52
N THR A 310 -23.45 7.35 13.21
CA THR A 310 -24.78 7.48 12.59
C THR A 310 -24.80 6.90 11.19
N GLU A 311 -23.76 7.17 10.39
CA GLU A 311 -23.59 6.60 9.06
C GLU A 311 -23.62 5.06 9.11
N LEU A 312 -23.03 4.45 10.14
CA LEU A 312 -23.02 2.99 10.31
C LEU A 312 -24.43 2.40 10.53
N LEU A 313 -25.35 3.10 11.20
CA LEU A 313 -26.74 2.65 11.31
C LEU A 313 -27.52 2.93 10.02
N ASP A 314 -27.31 4.09 9.40
CA ASP A 314 -27.97 4.44 8.14
C ASP A 314 -27.53 3.48 7.02
N ARG A 315 -26.28 3.00 7.03
CA ARG A 315 -25.85 1.92 6.14
C ARG A 315 -26.54 0.59 6.44
N LEU A 316 -26.94 0.33 7.68
CA LEU A 316 -27.61 -0.93 8.03
C LEU A 316 -29.13 -0.89 7.76
N TRP A 317 -29.76 0.29 7.82
CA TRP A 317 -31.23 0.45 7.76
C TRP A 317 -31.76 1.48 6.77
N SER A 318 -30.90 2.25 6.10
CA SER A 318 -31.21 3.44 5.27
C SER A 318 -31.86 4.60 6.03
N ASP A 319 -32.93 4.33 6.79
CA ASP A 319 -33.54 5.22 7.79
C ASP A 319 -33.77 4.42 9.07
N VAL A 320 -32.92 4.64 10.08
CA VAL A 320 -32.98 3.88 11.33
C VAL A 320 -34.27 4.13 12.13
N ASP A 321 -34.86 5.33 12.04
CA ASP A 321 -36.07 5.66 12.80
C ASP A 321 -37.32 5.03 12.18
N ALA A 322 -37.33 4.85 10.86
CA ALA A 322 -38.40 4.17 10.13
C ALA A 322 -38.27 2.64 10.17
N ALA A 323 -37.06 2.10 10.07
CA ALA A 323 -36.85 0.66 9.88
C ALA A 323 -36.89 -0.16 11.18
N ILE A 324 -36.53 0.44 12.32
CA ILE A 324 -36.49 -0.29 13.60
C ILE A 324 -37.92 -0.54 14.11
N VAL A 325 -38.22 -1.80 14.43
CA VAL A 325 -39.56 -2.19 14.88
C VAL A 325 -39.64 -2.27 16.40
N ALA A 326 -40.74 -1.78 16.96
CA ALA A 326 -41.03 -1.94 18.38
C ALA A 326 -41.42 -3.40 18.69
N ARG A 327 -40.99 -3.91 19.87
CA ARG A 327 -41.36 -5.27 20.33
C ARG A 327 -42.86 -5.50 20.42
N ALA A 328 -43.64 -4.44 20.65
CA ALA A 328 -45.10 -4.53 20.68
C ALA A 328 -45.70 -4.83 19.30
N ALA A 329 -45.00 -4.48 18.21
CA ALA A 329 -45.42 -4.77 16.84
C ALA A 329 -44.87 -6.13 16.36
N ASP A 330 -43.58 -6.38 16.61
CA ASP A 330 -42.92 -7.63 16.22
C ASP A 330 -41.76 -7.93 17.18
N GLU A 331 -41.98 -8.86 18.12
CA GLU A 331 -41.00 -9.14 19.16
C GLU A 331 -39.70 -9.76 18.62
N GLU A 332 -39.79 -10.69 17.67
CA GLU A 332 -38.62 -11.42 17.18
C GLU A 332 -37.79 -10.56 16.22
N ALA A 333 -38.41 -9.77 15.34
CA ALA A 333 -37.68 -8.80 14.51
C ALA A 333 -37.01 -7.71 15.37
N ALA A 334 -37.70 -7.16 16.36
CA ALA A 334 -37.12 -6.16 17.27
C ALA A 334 -35.91 -6.72 18.06
N ARG A 335 -35.97 -8.00 18.44
CA ARG A 335 -34.86 -8.69 19.12
C ARG A 335 -33.69 -8.97 18.18
N CYS A 336 -33.95 -9.28 16.92
CA CYS A 336 -32.94 -9.44 15.87
C CYS A 336 -32.21 -8.12 15.59
N GLN A 337 -32.94 -7.03 15.30
CA GLN A 337 -32.36 -5.71 15.03
C GLN A 337 -31.51 -5.18 16.20
N ALA A 338 -32.00 -5.30 17.44
CA ALA A 338 -31.23 -4.92 18.62
C ALA A 338 -29.94 -5.73 18.79
N GLN A 339 -29.95 -7.01 18.41
CA GLN A 339 -28.75 -7.85 18.43
C GLN A 339 -27.78 -7.49 17.32
N ALA A 340 -28.26 -7.22 16.09
CA ALA A 340 -27.42 -6.78 14.98
C ALA A 340 -26.65 -5.50 15.36
N ALA A 341 -27.33 -4.48 15.89
CA ALA A 341 -26.70 -3.25 16.38
C ALA A 341 -25.64 -3.52 17.48
N THR A 342 -25.95 -4.44 18.41
CA THR A 342 -25.02 -4.81 19.49
C THR A 342 -23.78 -5.56 18.98
N SER A 343 -23.96 -6.50 18.05
CA SER A 343 -22.89 -7.26 17.41
C SER A 343 -21.96 -6.33 16.62
N LEU A 344 -22.55 -5.41 15.85
CA LEU A 344 -21.84 -4.38 15.09
C LEU A 344 -20.99 -3.47 16.00
N ALA A 345 -21.58 -2.90 17.06
CA ALA A 345 -20.83 -2.06 18.00
C ALA A 345 -19.69 -2.83 18.71
N ALA A 346 -19.88 -4.13 18.98
CA ALA A 346 -18.86 -4.98 19.59
C ALA A 346 -17.71 -5.29 18.63
N ALA A 347 -18.01 -5.64 17.38
CA ALA A 347 -17.06 -5.91 16.31
C ALA A 347 -16.24 -4.65 15.98
N TYR A 348 -16.92 -3.54 15.69
CA TYR A 348 -16.33 -2.23 15.44
C TYR A 348 -15.34 -1.85 16.55
N GLY A 349 -15.80 -1.92 17.81
CA GLY A 349 -14.93 -1.58 18.92
C GLY A 349 -13.75 -2.53 19.13
N ALA A 350 -13.88 -3.81 18.76
CA ALA A 350 -12.76 -4.75 18.81
C ALA A 350 -11.69 -4.37 17.77
N PHE A 351 -12.11 -4.01 16.57
CA PHE A 351 -11.25 -3.55 15.48
C PHE A 351 -10.49 -2.28 15.83
N VAL A 352 -11.19 -1.20 16.19
CA VAL A 352 -10.56 0.08 16.54
C VAL A 352 -9.53 -0.08 17.68
N ARG A 353 -9.84 -0.88 18.71
CA ARG A 353 -8.90 -1.16 19.81
C ARG A 353 -7.66 -1.95 19.37
N ALA A 354 -7.80 -2.87 18.42
CA ALA A 354 -6.68 -3.60 17.85
C ALA A 354 -5.80 -2.66 17.02
N GLY A 355 -6.40 -1.82 16.17
CA GLY A 355 -5.71 -0.82 15.35
C GLY A 355 -4.87 0.14 16.17
N VAL A 356 -5.44 0.77 17.20
CA VAL A 356 -4.67 1.67 18.09
C VAL A 356 -3.51 0.95 18.79
N LYS A 357 -3.68 -0.33 19.13
CA LYS A 357 -2.59 -1.13 19.73
C LYS A 357 -1.51 -1.49 18.70
N ALA A 358 -1.88 -1.81 17.47
CA ALA A 358 -0.95 -2.04 16.37
C ALA A 358 -0.15 -0.77 16.07
N LYS A 359 -0.84 0.35 15.87
CA LYS A 359 -0.29 1.68 15.66
C LYS A 359 0.75 2.08 16.69
N LYS A 360 0.45 1.93 17.98
CA LYS A 360 1.41 2.21 19.06
C LYS A 360 2.73 1.43 18.93
N ARG A 361 2.71 0.23 18.36
CA ARG A 361 3.92 -0.57 18.13
C ARG A 361 4.66 -0.11 16.88
N ALA A 362 3.93 0.16 15.80
CA ALA A 362 4.48 0.61 14.52
C ALA A 362 5.15 2.00 14.61
N LEU A 363 4.65 2.91 15.46
CA LEU A 363 5.23 4.24 15.66
C LEU A 363 6.69 4.25 16.13
N ALA A 364 7.22 3.12 16.63
CA ALA A 364 8.62 3.03 17.04
C ALA A 364 9.58 2.88 15.85
N THR A 365 9.08 2.49 14.68
CA THR A 365 9.88 2.14 13.50
C THR A 365 9.40 2.81 12.22
N ALA A 366 8.15 3.32 12.20
CA ALA A 366 7.64 4.08 11.07
C ALA A 366 8.30 5.47 11.02
N ASP A 367 8.79 5.82 9.85
CA ASP A 367 9.40 7.10 9.49
C ASP A 367 8.48 7.95 8.60
N SER A 368 7.36 7.41 8.16
CA SER A 368 6.36 8.09 7.32
C SER A 368 4.94 7.62 7.63
N GLY A 369 3.95 8.38 7.14
CA GLY A 369 2.54 7.98 7.19
C GLY A 369 2.28 6.69 6.40
N ALA A 370 2.89 6.53 5.23
CA ALA A 370 2.77 5.33 4.40
C ALA A 370 3.37 4.09 5.09
N ALA A 371 4.58 4.20 5.66
CA ALA A 371 5.19 3.11 6.42
C ALA A 371 4.34 2.74 7.66
N LEU A 372 3.73 3.74 8.31
CA LEU A 372 2.81 3.49 9.41
C LEU A 372 1.55 2.75 8.93
N ALA A 373 0.91 3.20 7.84
CA ALA A 373 -0.27 2.58 7.26
C ALA A 373 -0.03 1.11 6.88
N ALA A 374 1.03 0.83 6.10
CA ALA A 374 1.41 -0.53 5.72
C ALA A 374 1.65 -1.44 6.95
N ALA A 375 2.31 -0.92 7.98
CA ALA A 375 2.52 -1.66 9.23
C ALA A 375 1.22 -1.92 10.00
N LEU A 376 0.23 -1.02 9.92
CA LEU A 376 -1.11 -1.24 10.48
C LEU A 376 -1.86 -2.33 9.71
N ASP A 377 -1.88 -2.28 8.39
CA ASP A 377 -2.60 -3.24 7.55
C ASP A 377 -2.10 -4.66 7.79
N ALA A 378 -0.77 -4.84 7.74
CA ALA A 378 -0.15 -6.12 8.06
C ALA A 378 -0.51 -6.61 9.47
N ALA A 379 -0.52 -5.72 10.47
CA ALA A 379 -0.83 -6.08 11.85
C ALA A 379 -2.31 -6.41 12.08
N LEU A 380 -3.23 -5.74 11.36
CA LEU A 380 -4.67 -5.97 11.44
C LEU A 380 -5.05 -7.27 10.73
N ALA A 381 -4.54 -7.51 9.53
CA ALA A 381 -4.74 -8.74 8.78
C ALA A 381 -4.28 -9.98 9.58
N ALA A 382 -3.17 -9.86 10.33
CA ALA A 382 -2.61 -10.95 11.12
C ALA A 382 -3.24 -11.13 12.52
N ASP A 383 -4.19 -10.30 12.98
CA ASP A 383 -4.69 -10.39 14.37
C ASP A 383 -5.78 -11.48 14.54
N PRO A 384 -5.49 -12.63 15.20
CA PRO A 384 -6.47 -13.69 15.40
C PRO A 384 -7.66 -13.28 16.28
N LYS A 385 -7.53 -12.20 17.07
CA LYS A 385 -8.62 -11.68 17.89
C LYS A 385 -9.67 -10.97 17.04
N LEU A 386 -9.27 -10.37 15.92
CA LEU A 386 -10.20 -9.76 14.98
C LEU A 386 -11.00 -10.83 14.25
N ALA A 387 -10.35 -11.87 13.74
CA ALA A 387 -11.05 -13.03 13.18
C ALA A 387 -12.04 -13.66 14.19
N ARG A 388 -11.69 -13.72 15.48
CA ARG A 388 -12.60 -14.16 16.53
C ARG A 388 -13.75 -13.19 16.79
N ALA A 389 -13.50 -11.88 16.79
CA ALA A 389 -14.53 -10.86 16.98
C ALA A 389 -15.56 -10.89 15.85
N ARG A 390 -15.10 -11.03 14.60
CA ARG A 390 -15.94 -11.20 13.41
C ARG A 390 -16.87 -12.41 13.53
N ARG A 391 -16.31 -13.62 13.75
CA ARG A 391 -17.10 -14.85 13.97
C ARG A 391 -18.10 -14.75 15.12
N ASN A 392 -17.75 -14.01 16.19
CA ASN A 392 -18.67 -13.80 17.29
C ASN A 392 -19.84 -12.89 16.88
N ALA A 393 -19.58 -11.80 16.16
CA ALA A 393 -20.63 -10.91 15.67
C ALA A 393 -21.58 -11.67 14.71
N GLU A 394 -21.01 -12.40 13.75
CA GLU A 394 -21.74 -13.29 12.84
C GLU A 394 -22.66 -14.25 13.59
N GLY A 395 -22.08 -15.07 14.48
CA GLY A 395 -22.81 -16.12 15.17
C GLY A 395 -23.89 -15.58 16.11
N GLN A 396 -23.66 -14.45 16.79
CA GLN A 396 -24.66 -13.86 17.67
C GLN A 396 -25.82 -13.25 16.89
N THR A 397 -25.55 -12.55 15.79
CA THR A 397 -26.59 -12.00 14.91
C THR A 397 -27.41 -13.13 14.29
N ALA A 398 -26.76 -14.11 13.67
CA ALA A 398 -27.42 -15.26 13.05
C ALA A 398 -28.30 -16.03 14.04
N LYS A 399 -27.77 -16.33 15.24
CA LYS A 399 -28.51 -17.04 16.29
C LYS A 399 -29.78 -16.29 16.71
N ARG A 400 -29.73 -14.95 16.79
CA ARG A 400 -30.87 -14.16 17.21
C ARG A 400 -31.89 -13.97 16.10
N CYS A 401 -31.42 -13.79 14.88
CA CYS A 401 -32.25 -13.54 13.70
C CYS A 401 -32.84 -14.82 13.09
N ALA A 402 -32.38 -16.02 13.49
CA ALA A 402 -32.96 -17.31 13.09
C ALA A 402 -34.44 -17.51 13.48
N ARG A 403 -35.03 -16.58 14.25
CA ARG A 403 -36.44 -16.58 14.63
C ARG A 403 -37.32 -15.69 13.75
N VAL A 404 -36.69 -14.86 12.92
CA VAL A 404 -37.38 -14.03 11.91
C VAL A 404 -37.56 -14.91 10.66
N PRO A 405 -38.75 -14.96 10.04
CA PRO A 405 -38.92 -15.65 8.77
C PRO A 405 -37.89 -15.16 7.75
N GLU A 406 -37.26 -16.08 7.03
CA GLU A 406 -36.15 -15.77 6.12
C GLU A 406 -36.56 -14.73 5.05
N VAL A 407 -37.78 -14.85 4.52
CA VAL A 407 -38.37 -13.89 3.57
C VAL A 407 -38.49 -12.46 4.12
N ASP A 408 -38.55 -12.29 5.44
CA ASP A 408 -38.67 -10.99 6.08
C ASP A 408 -37.31 -10.36 6.40
N VAL A 409 -36.21 -11.13 6.42
CA VAL A 409 -34.89 -10.58 6.80
C VAL A 409 -34.49 -9.37 5.92
N PRO A 410 -34.56 -9.44 4.58
CA PRO A 410 -34.27 -8.30 3.71
C PRO A 410 -35.07 -7.03 4.04
N THR A 411 -36.37 -7.16 4.32
CA THR A 411 -37.26 -6.02 4.59
C THR A 411 -37.08 -5.43 5.99
N ARG A 412 -36.35 -6.09 6.89
CA ARG A 412 -36.01 -5.55 8.22
C ARG A 412 -34.67 -4.82 8.26
N PHE A 413 -33.90 -4.87 7.18
CA PHE A 413 -32.56 -4.31 7.06
C PHE A 413 -32.39 -3.62 5.69
N GLU A 414 -33.18 -2.59 5.40
CA GLU A 414 -33.26 -1.93 4.08
C GLU A 414 -31.98 -1.15 3.65
N GLY A 415 -30.85 -1.36 4.32
CA GLY A 415 -29.54 -0.81 3.96
C GLY A 415 -28.64 -1.82 3.21
N ALA A 416 -27.33 -1.68 3.36
CA ALA A 416 -26.29 -2.52 2.75
C ALA A 416 -26.48 -4.02 3.03
N CYS A 417 -27.02 -4.37 4.22
CA CYS A 417 -27.29 -5.77 4.57
C CYS A 417 -28.68 -6.28 4.15
N GLY A 418 -29.46 -5.49 3.41
CA GLY A 418 -30.79 -5.88 2.94
C GLY A 418 -30.76 -6.99 1.89
N ALA A 419 -29.64 -7.16 1.20
CA ALA A 419 -29.45 -8.25 0.24
C ALA A 419 -29.15 -9.61 0.90
N ALA A 420 -28.96 -9.67 2.23
CA ALA A 420 -28.66 -10.91 2.93
C ALA A 420 -29.87 -11.86 2.94
N PRO A 421 -29.81 -13.02 2.25
CA PRO A 421 -30.97 -13.89 2.10
C PRO A 421 -31.31 -14.65 3.39
N ALA A 422 -30.32 -14.91 4.25
CA ALA A 422 -30.50 -15.70 5.47
C ALA A 422 -29.83 -15.05 6.70
N PRO A 423 -30.20 -15.46 7.93
CA PRO A 423 -29.63 -14.92 9.16
C PRO A 423 -28.10 -15.03 9.29
N LEU A 424 -27.48 -16.06 8.69
CA LEU A 424 -26.03 -16.20 8.69
C LEU A 424 -25.36 -15.15 7.80
N ASP A 425 -25.91 -14.93 6.60
CA ASP A 425 -25.42 -13.92 5.66
C ASP A 425 -25.61 -12.52 6.22
N LEU A 426 -26.72 -12.27 6.93
CA LEU A 426 -26.92 -11.03 7.68
C LEU A 426 -25.84 -10.87 8.75
N GLY A 427 -25.51 -11.94 9.48
CA GLY A 427 -24.44 -11.92 10.48
C GLY A 427 -23.07 -11.56 9.90
N ARG A 428 -22.74 -12.08 8.71
CA ARG A 428 -21.52 -11.75 7.96
C ARG A 428 -21.51 -10.29 7.55
N CYS A 429 -22.54 -9.85 6.83
CA CYS A 429 -22.65 -8.45 6.40
C CYS A 429 -22.54 -7.46 7.58
N VAL A 430 -23.19 -7.74 8.72
CA VAL A 430 -23.10 -6.90 9.92
C VAL A 430 -21.68 -6.84 10.49
N ALA A 431 -20.93 -7.94 10.44
CA ALA A 431 -19.54 -7.98 10.91
C ALA A 431 -18.58 -7.28 9.93
N ASP A 432 -18.79 -7.45 8.63
CA ASP A 432 -17.99 -6.86 7.55
C ASP A 432 -18.16 -5.33 7.56
N LEU A 433 -19.42 -4.86 7.60
CA LEU A 433 -19.75 -3.44 7.75
C LEU A 433 -19.08 -2.83 8.99
N ALA A 434 -19.11 -3.55 10.12
CA ALA A 434 -18.49 -3.06 11.35
C ALA A 434 -16.96 -2.95 11.27
N PHE A 435 -16.29 -3.84 10.53
CA PHE A 435 -14.84 -3.82 10.36
C PHE A 435 -14.42 -2.75 9.34
N CYS A 436 -15.14 -2.66 8.25
CA CYS A 436 -15.00 -1.66 7.22
C CYS A 436 -15.00 -0.23 7.79
N HIS A 437 -16.09 0.17 8.45
CA HIS A 437 -16.17 1.50 9.06
C HIS A 437 -15.20 1.70 10.23
N ALA A 438 -14.77 0.63 10.90
CA ALA A 438 -13.74 0.75 11.94
C ALA A 438 -12.36 1.02 11.33
N CYS A 439 -12.09 0.54 10.12
CA CYS A 439 -10.89 0.86 9.35
C CYS A 439 -10.92 2.32 8.88
N LEU A 440 -12.01 2.76 8.23
CA LEU A 440 -12.20 4.16 7.83
C LEU A 440 -12.07 5.14 9.01
N ALA A 441 -12.57 4.74 10.20
CA ALA A 441 -12.36 5.54 11.39
C ALA A 441 -10.88 5.63 11.82
N LEU A 442 -10.10 4.56 11.66
CA LEU A 442 -8.67 4.57 11.99
C LEU A 442 -7.83 5.40 11.01
N GLU A 443 -8.20 5.41 9.72
CA GLU A 443 -7.65 6.33 8.71
C GLU A 443 -7.88 7.76 9.14
N ALA A 444 -9.14 8.11 9.39
CA ALA A 444 -9.55 9.47 9.70
C ALA A 444 -9.02 9.99 11.05
N PHE A 445 -8.57 9.12 11.96
CA PHE A 445 -7.89 9.56 13.18
C PHE A 445 -6.55 10.26 12.90
N ASP A 446 -5.89 9.86 11.81
CA ASP A 446 -4.49 10.20 11.57
C ASP A 446 -4.20 10.68 10.13
N GLY A 447 -5.21 10.75 9.26
CA GLY A 447 -5.00 11.07 7.84
C GLY A 447 -4.17 9.99 7.12
N LEU A 448 -4.34 8.72 7.50
CA LEU A 448 -3.67 7.60 6.85
C LEU A 448 -4.52 7.06 5.69
N ASP A 449 -3.86 6.42 4.73
CA ASP A 449 -4.46 5.67 3.62
C ASP A 449 -4.30 4.17 3.95
N LEU A 450 -5.31 3.55 4.54
CA LEU A 450 -5.29 2.13 4.92
C LEU A 450 -6.00 1.31 3.83
N ASP A 451 -5.57 0.06 3.61
CA ASP A 451 -6.31 -0.85 2.74
C ASP A 451 -7.55 -1.41 3.47
N CYS A 452 -8.59 -0.58 3.60
CA CYS A 452 -9.83 -0.97 4.26
C CYS A 452 -10.65 -2.00 3.47
N GLU A 453 -10.40 -2.15 2.17
CA GLU A 453 -11.01 -3.19 1.34
C GLU A 453 -10.43 -4.57 1.71
N ALA A 454 -9.12 -4.71 1.88
CA ALA A 454 -8.50 -5.98 2.27
C ALA A 454 -9.00 -6.53 3.63
N VAL A 455 -9.55 -5.65 4.47
CA VAL A 455 -10.10 -6.03 5.78
C VAL A 455 -11.49 -6.70 5.66
N ASP A 456 -12.23 -6.47 4.58
CA ASP A 456 -13.63 -6.86 4.45
C ASP A 456 -13.85 -8.37 4.25
N GLY A 457 -12.83 -9.11 3.80
CA GLY A 457 -12.84 -10.57 3.74
C GLY A 457 -13.58 -11.18 2.54
N ASP A 458 -13.53 -10.50 1.38
CA ASP A 458 -14.14 -10.81 0.08
C ASP A 458 -15.41 -9.99 -0.16
N ALA A 459 -15.42 -9.23 -1.28
CA ALA A 459 -16.33 -8.15 -1.71
C ALA A 459 -17.86 -8.44 -1.82
N LEU A 460 -18.41 -9.36 -1.03
CA LEU A 460 -19.77 -9.87 -1.16
C LEU A 460 -20.87 -8.83 -0.90
N TYR A 461 -20.59 -7.72 -0.21
CA TYR A 461 -21.60 -6.73 0.19
C TYR A 461 -21.27 -5.28 -0.16
N GLY A 462 -20.37 -5.08 -1.12
CA GLY A 462 -19.94 -3.76 -1.61
C GLY A 462 -18.64 -3.29 -0.97
N ALA A 463 -17.90 -2.49 -1.71
CA ALA A 463 -16.66 -1.87 -1.26
C ALA A 463 -16.87 -1.07 0.02
N CYS A 464 -15.82 -0.92 0.81
CA CYS A 464 -15.65 0.13 1.82
C CYS A 464 -15.64 1.56 1.23
N ALA A 465 -16.41 1.79 0.17
CA ALA A 465 -16.61 3.11 -0.40
C ALA A 465 -17.25 4.02 0.66
N PRO A 466 -16.78 5.27 0.83
CA PRO A 466 -17.33 6.26 1.77
C PRO A 466 -18.78 6.64 1.48
#